data_AF-A0A3P1SSG1-F1
#
_entry.id   AF-A0A3P1SSG1-F1
#
_cell.length_a   1.000
_cell.length_b   1.000
_cell.length_c   1.000
_cell.angle_alpha   90.00
_cell.angle_beta   90.00
_cell.angle_gamma   90.00
#
_symmetry.space_group_name_H-M   'P 1'
#
loop_
_entity.id
_entity.type
_entity.pdbx_description
1 polymer ?
#
loop_
_entity_poly.entity_id
_entity_poly.type
_entity_poly.pdbx_seq_one_letter_code
_entity_poly.pdbx_strand_id
1 'polypeptide(L)'
;MTKTLKTALRARTVVTLQPFVLSVSCKGAIVPVNSWDSDHLDIPERHLKFSEAYLHSARVLCENLVRLPASETFETGCACLFNARLAVELFLKAALLKKDPNIRLHHVIEELRDEYNKHYPESEFFWDIPFTVEILGARSQEEKEVMHREHLKSYPQDQVLRYPMNRQREPWEAAAQFSAPAFLINLDTIEADFQRIRGVIFN
;
A
#
# COMPACT_ATOMS: atom_id res chain seq x y z
N MET A 1 -8.15 -47.41 54.81
CA MET A 1 -8.66 -46.82 53.54
C MET A 1 -8.36 -45.33 53.55
N THR A 2 -7.24 -44.93 52.93
CA THR A 2 -6.80 -43.53 52.85
C THR A 2 -6.51 -43.25 51.38
N LYS A 3 -7.36 -42.46 50.74
CA LYS A 3 -7.21 -42.03 49.34
C LYS A 3 -6.32 -40.80 49.30
N THR A 4 -5.15 -40.92 48.67
CA THR A 4 -4.26 -39.80 48.37
C THR A 4 -4.60 -39.28 46.97
N LEU A 5 -5.10 -38.04 46.87
CA LEU A 5 -5.19 -37.32 45.60
C LEU A 5 -3.78 -36.94 45.15
N LYS A 6 -3.36 -37.45 43.97
CA LYS A 6 -2.22 -36.93 43.23
C LYS A 6 -2.72 -36.00 42.13
N THR A 7 -2.40 -34.71 42.28
CA THR A 7 -2.59 -33.66 41.29
C THR A 7 -1.70 -33.94 40.08
N ALA A 8 -2.30 -34.24 38.92
CA ALA A 8 -1.57 -34.33 37.65
C ALA A 8 -1.58 -32.95 36.97
N LEU A 9 -0.42 -32.28 37.05
CA LEU A 9 -0.14 -31.06 36.31
C LEU A 9 -0.09 -31.40 34.81
N ARG A 10 -1.07 -30.94 34.02
CA ARG A 10 -1.01 -31.03 32.56
C ARG A 10 0.07 -30.07 32.06
N ALA A 11 1.22 -30.62 31.68
CA ALA A 11 2.18 -29.90 30.86
C ALA A 11 1.50 -29.54 29.53
N ARG A 12 1.24 -28.25 29.31
CA ARG A 12 0.99 -27.74 27.97
C ARG A 12 2.31 -27.82 27.22
N THR A 13 2.40 -28.74 26.28
CA THR A 13 3.45 -28.75 25.26
C THR A 13 3.36 -27.44 24.50
N VAL A 14 4.24 -26.49 24.81
CA VAL A 14 4.50 -25.33 23.95
C VAL A 14 5.25 -25.87 22.75
N VAL A 15 4.55 -26.00 21.63
CA VAL A 15 5.20 -26.21 20.33
C VAL A 15 5.85 -24.89 19.97
N THR A 16 7.15 -24.74 20.23
CA THR A 16 7.96 -23.68 19.65
C THR A 16 8.08 -23.93 18.15
N LEU A 17 7.30 -23.20 17.36
CA LEU A 17 7.55 -23.05 15.93
C LEU A 17 8.92 -22.38 15.78
N GLN A 18 9.87 -23.05 15.11
CA GLN A 18 11.13 -22.40 14.73
C GLN A 18 10.82 -21.23 13.79
N PRO A 19 11.43 -20.04 13.97
CA PRO A 19 11.21 -18.94 13.06
C PRO A 19 11.95 -19.24 11.75
N PHE A 20 11.21 -19.48 10.68
CA PHE A 20 11.78 -19.49 9.34
C PHE A 20 12.22 -18.06 9.01
N VAL A 21 13.52 -17.86 8.75
CA VAL A 21 14.05 -16.59 8.25
C VAL A 21 14.12 -16.67 6.73
N LEU A 22 13.38 -15.81 6.04
CA LEU A 22 13.57 -15.60 4.62
C LEU A 22 14.88 -14.81 4.43
N SER A 23 15.90 -15.44 3.84
CA SER A 23 17.15 -14.77 3.51
C SER A 23 17.39 -14.82 2.00
N VAL A 24 17.80 -13.68 1.44
CA VAL A 24 18.31 -13.61 0.07
C VAL A 24 19.83 -13.58 0.16
N SER A 25 20.48 -14.60 -0.40
CA SER A 25 21.95 -14.69 -0.41
C SER A 25 22.53 -13.69 -1.41
N CYS A 26 22.96 -12.53 -0.93
CA CYS A 26 23.72 -11.55 -1.71
C CYS A 26 25.23 -11.76 -1.49
N LYS A 27 26.02 -11.74 -2.58
CA LYS A 27 27.49 -11.81 -2.48
C LYS A 27 28.04 -10.45 -2.04
N GLY A 28 28.77 -10.38 -0.93
CA GLY A 28 29.46 -9.19 -0.45
C GLY A 28 29.38 -9.01 1.08
N ALA A 29 30.27 -8.19 1.64
CA ALA A 29 30.19 -7.78 3.04
C ALA A 29 29.04 -6.77 3.20
N ILE A 30 27.84 -7.29 3.44
CA ILE A 30 26.63 -6.49 3.63
C ILE A 30 26.23 -6.60 5.09
N VAL A 31 26.00 -5.47 5.75
CA VAL A 31 25.29 -5.44 7.04
C VAL A 31 23.81 -5.69 6.73
N PRO A 32 23.22 -6.82 7.15
CA PRO A 32 21.83 -7.10 6.86
C PRO A 32 20.91 -6.18 7.66
N VAL A 33 19.85 -5.68 7.02
CA VAL A 33 18.70 -5.04 7.69
C VAL A 33 17.59 -6.08 7.81
N ASN A 34 17.01 -6.22 8.99
CA ASN A 34 16.08 -7.29 9.32
C ASN A 34 14.67 -6.74 9.59
N SER A 35 13.66 -7.57 9.42
CA SER A 35 12.27 -7.17 9.68
C SER A 35 12.02 -6.77 11.14
N TRP A 36 12.72 -7.41 12.08
CA TRP A 36 12.62 -7.15 13.53
C TRP A 36 13.31 -5.85 13.97
N ASP A 37 14.11 -5.21 13.11
CA ASP A 37 14.74 -3.93 13.46
C ASP A 37 13.67 -2.84 13.72
N SER A 38 12.46 -3.02 13.18
CA SER A 38 11.29 -2.15 13.39
C SER A 38 10.36 -2.61 14.53
N ASP A 39 10.72 -3.64 15.32
CA ASP A 39 9.79 -4.23 16.29
C ASP A 39 9.41 -3.32 17.47
N HIS A 40 10.19 -2.26 17.67
CA HIS A 40 9.95 -1.23 18.68
C HIS A 40 8.85 -0.23 18.26
N LEU A 41 8.48 -0.17 16.98
CA LEU A 41 7.44 0.71 16.46
C LEU A 41 6.05 0.07 16.58
N ASP A 42 5.04 0.91 16.79
CA ASP A 42 3.64 0.46 16.72
C ASP A 42 3.23 0.12 15.27
N ILE A 43 2.10 -0.58 15.11
CA ILE A 43 1.65 -1.01 13.77
C ILE A 43 1.37 0.17 12.82
N PRO A 44 0.71 1.27 13.24
CA PRO A 44 0.60 2.50 12.44
C PRO A 44 1.95 3.03 11.95
N GLU A 45 2.94 3.15 12.83
CA GLU A 45 4.27 3.67 12.52
C GLU A 45 5.01 2.77 11.52
N ARG A 46 4.87 1.45 11.64
CA ARG A 46 5.42 0.52 10.64
C ARG A 46 4.79 0.74 9.27
N HIS A 47 3.46 0.91 9.19
CA HIS A 47 2.79 1.22 7.92
C HIS A 47 3.29 2.54 7.32
N LEU A 48 3.48 3.57 8.15
CA LEU A 48 4.07 4.84 7.74
C LEU A 48 5.50 4.67 7.21
N LYS A 49 6.33 3.86 7.87
CA LYS A 49 7.70 3.61 7.40
C LYS A 49 7.72 2.86 6.07
N PHE A 50 6.83 1.89 5.88
CA PHE A 50 6.69 1.23 4.58
C PHE A 50 6.16 2.18 3.51
N SER A 51 5.20 3.05 3.81
CA SER A 51 4.71 4.03 2.83
C SER A 51 5.80 5.00 2.38
N GLU A 52 6.60 5.52 3.31
CA GLU A 52 7.77 6.37 3.03
C GLU A 52 8.78 5.62 2.12
N ALA A 53 9.09 4.35 2.43
CA ALA A 53 10.02 3.53 1.65
C ALA A 53 9.53 3.24 0.22
N TYR A 54 8.24 2.92 0.05
CA TYR A 54 7.65 2.67 -1.26
C TYR A 54 7.54 3.94 -2.11
N LEU A 55 7.23 5.10 -1.49
CA LEU A 55 7.23 6.38 -2.19
C LEU A 55 8.64 6.75 -2.68
N HIS A 56 9.64 6.59 -1.80
CA HIS A 56 11.04 6.80 -2.16
C HIS A 56 11.47 5.88 -3.31
N SER A 57 11.08 4.60 -3.27
CA SER A 57 11.37 3.64 -4.34
C SER A 57 10.73 4.05 -5.67
N ALA A 58 9.48 4.51 -5.65
CA ALA A 58 8.79 5.04 -6.83
C ALA A 58 9.53 6.26 -7.41
N ARG A 59 9.94 7.20 -6.55
CA ARG A 59 10.70 8.40 -6.94
C ARG A 59 12.03 8.05 -7.60
N VAL A 60 12.86 7.21 -6.97
CA VAL A 60 14.15 6.81 -7.51
C VAL A 60 13.99 6.13 -8.87
N LEU A 61 12.99 5.26 -9.03
CA LEU A 61 12.71 4.64 -10.31
C LEU A 61 12.25 5.68 -11.35
N CYS A 62 11.33 6.57 -10.99
CA CYS A 62 10.82 7.60 -11.88
C CYS A 62 11.91 8.56 -12.37
N GLU A 63 12.77 9.04 -11.46
CA GLU A 63 13.93 9.88 -11.78
C GLU A 63 14.93 9.17 -12.71
N ASN A 64 15.12 7.86 -12.55
CA ASN A 64 15.92 7.08 -13.48
C ASN A 64 15.29 7.03 -14.88
N LEU A 65 13.98 6.84 -14.99
CA LEU A 65 13.27 6.82 -16.27
C LEU A 65 13.30 8.20 -16.96
N VAL A 66 13.20 9.29 -16.19
CA VAL A 66 13.38 10.66 -16.71
C VAL A 66 14.80 10.86 -17.25
N ARG A 67 15.83 10.38 -16.54
CA ARG A 67 17.24 10.51 -16.98
C ARG A 67 17.58 9.59 -18.15
N LEU A 68 16.92 8.44 -18.25
CA LEU A 68 17.14 7.43 -19.27
C LEU A 68 15.83 7.10 -20.00
N PRO A 69 15.33 7.99 -20.89
CA PRO A 69 14.05 7.79 -21.57
C PRO A 69 13.98 6.50 -22.40
N ALA A 70 15.13 5.98 -22.87
CA ALA A 70 15.21 4.71 -23.58
C ALA A 70 14.83 3.49 -22.70
N SER A 71 14.84 3.64 -21.37
CA SER A 71 14.37 2.63 -20.42
C SER A 71 12.90 2.79 -20.04
N GLU A 72 12.23 3.83 -20.52
CA GLU A 72 10.79 4.05 -20.29
C GLU A 72 10.00 3.07 -21.17
N THR A 73 9.43 2.07 -20.50
CA THR A 73 8.52 1.09 -21.07
C THR A 73 7.23 1.08 -20.26
N PHE A 74 6.18 0.45 -20.78
CA PHE A 74 4.95 0.33 -20.03
C PHE A 74 5.15 -0.46 -18.72
N GLU A 75 5.98 -1.51 -18.74
CA GLU A 75 6.26 -2.36 -17.58
C GLU A 75 7.04 -1.62 -16.48
N THR A 76 8.04 -0.83 -16.87
CA THR A 76 8.79 0.00 -15.90
C THR A 76 7.92 1.12 -15.35
N GLY A 77 7.03 1.69 -16.17
CA GLY A 77 5.99 2.60 -15.74
C GLY A 77 5.01 1.96 -14.73
N CYS A 78 4.53 0.74 -15.01
CA CYS A 78 3.68 -0.02 -14.09
C CYS A 78 4.36 -0.28 -12.75
N ALA A 79 5.65 -0.64 -12.75
CA ALA A 79 6.41 -0.81 -11.51
C ALA A 79 6.49 0.50 -10.72
N CYS A 80 6.70 1.64 -11.39
CA CYS A 80 6.72 2.96 -10.76
C CYS A 80 5.33 3.31 -10.16
N LEU A 81 4.27 3.16 -10.94
CA LEU A 81 2.89 3.39 -10.52
C LEU A 81 2.50 2.49 -9.34
N PHE A 82 2.88 1.22 -9.36
CA PHE A 82 2.57 0.26 -8.29
C PHE A 82 3.20 0.67 -6.96
N ASN A 83 4.48 1.05 -6.96
CA ASN A 83 5.17 1.50 -5.74
C ASN A 83 4.50 2.75 -5.15
N ALA A 84 4.18 3.73 -5.99
CA ALA A 84 3.51 4.95 -5.55
C ALA A 84 2.08 4.68 -5.02
N ARG A 85 1.31 3.83 -5.72
CA ARG A 85 -0.01 3.40 -5.29
C ARG A 85 0.05 2.68 -3.94
N LEU A 86 0.99 1.76 -3.77
CA LEU A 86 1.17 1.02 -2.52
C LEU A 86 1.58 1.95 -1.37
N ALA A 87 2.41 2.96 -1.65
CA ALA A 87 2.74 3.98 -0.67
C ALA A 87 1.48 4.71 -0.17
N VAL A 88 0.62 5.17 -1.09
CA VAL A 88 -0.66 5.84 -0.75
C VAL A 88 -1.57 4.94 0.07
N GLU A 89 -1.74 3.67 -0.34
CA GLU A 89 -2.54 2.69 0.40
C GLU A 89 -2.03 2.53 1.85
N LEU A 90 -0.72 2.35 2.02
CA LEU A 90 -0.12 2.14 3.33
C LEU A 90 -0.16 3.39 4.21
N PHE A 91 -0.02 4.58 3.61
CA PHE A 91 -0.14 5.83 4.34
C PHE A 91 -1.57 6.03 4.87
N LEU A 92 -2.59 5.79 4.04
CA LEU A 92 -3.99 5.82 4.47
C LEU A 92 -4.25 4.83 5.61
N LYS A 93 -3.74 3.60 5.49
CA LYS A 93 -3.84 2.58 6.55
C LYS A 93 -3.15 3.04 7.84
N ALA A 94 -1.97 3.63 7.75
CA ALA A 94 -1.26 4.16 8.90
C ALA A 94 -2.11 5.23 9.61
N ALA A 95 -2.61 6.23 8.87
CA ALA A 95 -3.43 7.30 9.42
C ALA A 95 -4.72 6.78 10.05
N LEU A 96 -5.42 5.86 9.39
CA LEU A 96 -6.65 5.26 9.89
C LEU A 96 -6.42 4.45 11.16
N LEU A 97 -5.39 3.59 11.19
CA LEU A 97 -5.03 2.81 12.38
C LEU A 97 -4.59 3.70 13.54
N LYS A 98 -3.99 4.87 13.26
CA LYS A 98 -3.63 5.84 14.30
C LYS A 98 -4.87 6.45 14.94
N LYS A 99 -5.96 6.63 14.17
CA LYS A 99 -7.25 7.11 14.68
C LYS A 99 -8.00 6.02 15.45
N ASP A 100 -8.11 4.83 14.86
CA ASP A 100 -8.81 3.69 15.42
C ASP A 100 -8.02 2.39 15.12
N PRO A 101 -7.40 1.76 16.13
CA PRO A 101 -6.61 0.55 15.94
C PRO A 101 -7.45 -0.68 15.51
N ASN A 102 -8.78 -0.62 15.61
CA ASN A 102 -9.68 -1.70 15.20
C ASN A 102 -10.38 -1.45 13.86
N ILE A 103 -10.02 -0.36 13.17
CA ILE A 103 -10.66 -0.01 11.91
C ILE A 103 -10.44 -1.10 10.86
N ARG A 104 -11.49 -1.40 10.10
CA ARG A 104 -11.41 -2.36 9.01
C ARG A 104 -10.59 -1.76 7.87
N LEU A 105 -9.51 -2.45 7.49
CA LEU A 105 -8.65 -2.04 6.39
C LEU A 105 -9.02 -2.77 5.10
N HIS A 106 -8.80 -2.07 3.99
CA HIS A 106 -9.10 -2.51 2.63
C HIS A 106 -7.85 -2.30 1.74
N HIS A 107 -7.80 -2.96 0.60
CA HIS A 107 -6.76 -2.72 -0.42
C HIS A 107 -7.21 -1.73 -1.50
N VAL A 108 -8.50 -1.36 -1.49
CA VAL A 108 -9.10 -0.42 -2.43
C VAL A 108 -8.90 1.00 -1.89
N ILE A 109 -8.16 1.85 -2.64
CA ILE A 109 -7.82 3.21 -2.19
C ILE A 109 -9.07 4.07 -1.99
N GLU A 110 -10.10 3.91 -2.82
CA GLU A 110 -11.34 4.67 -2.71
C GLU A 110 -12.09 4.35 -1.41
N GLU A 111 -12.14 3.08 -1.00
CA GLU A 111 -12.72 2.68 0.29
C GLU A 111 -11.91 3.26 1.47
N LEU A 112 -10.58 3.26 1.37
CA LEU A 112 -9.71 3.87 2.38
C LEU A 112 -9.85 5.40 2.43
N ARG A 113 -10.00 6.05 1.28
CA ARG A 113 -10.23 7.50 1.15
C ARG A 113 -11.53 7.89 1.84
N ASP A 114 -12.59 7.14 1.59
CA ASP A 114 -13.91 7.45 2.14
C ASP A 114 -13.92 7.32 3.68
N GLU A 115 -13.26 6.29 4.24
CA GLU A 115 -13.06 6.20 5.69
C GLU A 115 -12.11 7.28 6.23
N TYR A 116 -11.05 7.64 5.50
CA TYR A 116 -10.12 8.70 5.90
C TYR A 116 -10.86 10.04 6.02
N ASN A 117 -11.63 10.43 5.00
CA ASN A 117 -12.39 11.68 5.00
C ASN A 117 -13.43 11.74 6.12
N LYS A 118 -13.98 10.58 6.52
CA LYS A 118 -14.90 10.48 7.66
C LYS A 118 -14.19 10.64 9.01
N HIS A 119 -12.96 10.18 9.14
CA HIS A 119 -12.18 10.19 10.38
C HIS A 119 -11.34 11.47 10.57
N TYR A 120 -11.08 12.17 9.46
CA TYR A 120 -10.28 13.38 9.38
C TYR A 120 -11.01 14.44 8.53
N PRO A 121 -12.19 14.93 8.95
CA PRO A 121 -12.98 15.90 8.19
C PRO A 121 -12.40 17.32 8.21
N GLU A 122 -11.43 17.60 9.09
CA GLU A 122 -10.86 18.94 9.27
C GLU A 122 -10.00 19.35 8.05
N SER A 123 -10.02 20.64 7.72
CA SER A 123 -9.37 21.17 6.51
C SER A 123 -7.85 20.94 6.48
N GLU A 124 -7.20 20.84 7.63
CA GLU A 124 -5.77 20.54 7.74
C GLU A 124 -5.41 19.13 7.24
N PHE A 125 -6.38 18.21 7.22
CA PHE A 125 -6.25 16.84 6.72
C PHE A 125 -6.77 16.65 5.30
N PHE A 126 -7.31 17.71 4.67
CA PHE A 126 -7.74 17.66 3.29
C PHE A 126 -6.62 17.12 2.40
N TRP A 127 -6.94 16.17 1.54
CA TRP A 127 -5.99 15.52 0.65
C TRP A 127 -6.71 15.08 -0.61
N ASP A 128 -6.23 15.54 -1.77
CA ASP A 128 -6.67 15.03 -3.06
C ASP A 128 -6.00 13.67 -3.32
N ILE A 129 -6.58 12.63 -2.72
CA ILE A 129 -6.01 11.28 -2.68
C ILE A 129 -5.94 10.71 -4.12
N PRO A 130 -4.73 10.40 -4.64
CA PRO A 130 -4.57 9.92 -6.01
C PRO A 130 -4.95 8.44 -6.15
N PHE A 131 -4.88 7.93 -7.38
CA PHE A 131 -5.23 6.54 -7.75
C PHE A 131 -6.71 6.20 -7.53
N THR A 132 -7.58 7.19 -7.62
CA THR A 132 -9.04 7.01 -7.71
C THR A 132 -9.48 6.97 -9.18
N VAL A 133 -10.60 6.32 -9.46
CA VAL A 133 -11.12 6.18 -10.82
C VAL A 133 -12.05 7.36 -11.13
N GLU A 134 -11.75 8.08 -12.21
CA GLU A 134 -12.67 9.06 -12.80
C GLU A 134 -13.47 8.42 -13.94
N ILE A 135 -14.80 8.42 -13.80
CA ILE A 135 -15.71 7.95 -14.86
C ILE A 135 -16.16 9.13 -15.71
N LEU A 136 -15.75 9.11 -16.98
CA LEU A 136 -16.16 10.08 -18.00
C LEU A 136 -17.35 9.55 -18.83
N GLY A 137 -18.20 10.45 -19.30
CA GLY A 137 -19.28 10.12 -20.25
C GLY A 137 -20.56 9.52 -19.64
N ALA A 138 -20.64 9.35 -18.33
CA ALA A 138 -21.89 9.00 -17.65
C ALA A 138 -22.91 10.16 -17.76
N ARG A 139 -24.17 9.82 -18.03
CA ARG A 139 -25.28 10.79 -18.20
C ARG A 139 -26.07 11.00 -16.92
N SER A 140 -25.92 10.12 -15.94
CA SER A 140 -26.48 10.27 -14.59
C SER A 140 -25.52 9.75 -13.52
N GLN A 141 -25.83 10.07 -12.26
CA GLN A 141 -25.07 9.56 -11.12
C GLN A 141 -25.23 8.04 -10.96
N GLU A 142 -26.42 7.48 -11.19
CA GLU A 142 -26.60 6.02 -11.14
C GLU A 142 -25.80 5.31 -12.24
N GLU A 143 -25.76 5.88 -13.45
CA GLU A 143 -24.93 5.34 -14.54
C GLU A 143 -23.44 5.38 -14.18
N LYS A 144 -22.99 6.49 -13.56
CA LYS A 144 -21.61 6.64 -13.07
C LYS A 144 -21.24 5.56 -12.06
N GLU A 145 -22.11 5.28 -11.09
CA GLU A 145 -21.87 4.27 -10.06
C GLU A 145 -21.85 2.84 -10.62
N VAL A 146 -22.73 2.54 -11.58
CA VAL A 146 -22.72 1.24 -12.27
C VAL A 146 -21.42 1.07 -13.06
N MET A 147 -21.04 2.06 -13.86
CA MET A 147 -19.79 2.04 -14.64
C MET A 147 -18.57 1.91 -13.74
N HIS A 148 -18.55 2.62 -12.61
CA HIS A 148 -17.47 2.56 -11.64
C HIS A 148 -17.33 1.16 -11.03
N ARG A 149 -18.42 0.55 -10.56
CA ARG A 149 -18.40 -0.83 -10.04
C ARG A 149 -17.92 -1.85 -11.07
N GLU A 150 -18.41 -1.78 -12.29
CA GLU A 150 -18.00 -2.71 -13.35
C GLU A 150 -16.53 -2.51 -13.74
N HIS A 151 -16.05 -1.25 -13.73
CA HIS A 151 -14.64 -0.95 -13.93
C HIS A 151 -13.76 -1.56 -12.83
N LEU A 152 -14.05 -1.33 -11.55
CA LEU A 152 -13.25 -1.89 -10.45
C LEU A 152 -13.21 -3.42 -10.45
N LYS A 153 -14.30 -4.06 -10.86
CA LYS A 153 -14.39 -5.52 -10.98
C LYS A 153 -13.52 -6.06 -12.11
N SER A 154 -13.49 -5.37 -13.25
CA SER A 154 -12.76 -5.79 -14.45
C SER A 154 -11.30 -5.34 -14.43
N TYR A 155 -11.00 -4.27 -13.70
CA TYR A 155 -9.71 -3.60 -13.63
C TYR A 155 -9.27 -3.32 -12.17
N PRO A 156 -9.00 -4.37 -11.38
CA PRO A 156 -8.49 -4.20 -10.02
C PRO A 156 -7.06 -3.64 -10.07
N GLN A 157 -6.91 -2.33 -9.85
CA GLN A 157 -5.64 -1.59 -10.02
C GLN A 157 -4.46 -2.19 -9.26
N ASP A 158 -4.70 -2.82 -8.09
CA ASP A 158 -3.66 -3.50 -7.32
C ASP A 158 -3.11 -4.74 -8.05
N GLN A 159 -3.84 -5.33 -8.99
CA GLN A 159 -3.41 -6.47 -9.79
C GLN A 159 -2.88 -6.03 -11.16
N VAL A 160 -3.55 -5.08 -11.83
CA VAL A 160 -3.21 -4.72 -13.22
C VAL A 160 -1.81 -4.11 -13.32
N LEU A 161 -1.37 -3.37 -12.31
CA LEU A 161 -0.01 -2.81 -12.29
C LEU A 161 1.09 -3.85 -12.05
N ARG A 162 0.74 -5.09 -11.69
CA ARG A 162 1.71 -6.16 -11.36
C ARG A 162 1.76 -7.28 -12.37
N TYR A 163 0.63 -7.62 -12.97
CA TYR A 163 0.51 -8.80 -13.81
C TYR A 163 0.02 -8.39 -15.20
N PRO A 164 0.59 -8.95 -16.29
CA PRO A 164 0.14 -8.64 -17.64
C PRO A 164 -1.22 -9.28 -17.99
N MET A 165 -1.75 -10.15 -17.13
CA MET A 165 -2.97 -10.90 -17.36
C MET A 165 -3.78 -11.14 -16.09
N ASN A 166 -5.07 -11.40 -16.26
CA ASN A 166 -6.00 -11.75 -15.19
C ASN A 166 -5.82 -13.22 -14.73
N ARG A 167 -6.63 -13.67 -13.77
CA ARG A 167 -6.58 -15.06 -13.25
C ARG A 167 -7.00 -16.11 -14.28
N GLN A 168 -7.74 -15.71 -15.30
CA GLN A 168 -8.19 -16.51 -16.44
C GLN A 168 -7.12 -16.60 -17.54
N ARG A 169 -5.96 -15.93 -17.36
CA ARG A 169 -4.84 -15.85 -18.31
C ARG A 169 -5.14 -15.03 -19.56
N GLU A 170 -6.08 -14.10 -19.46
CA GLU A 170 -6.41 -13.15 -20.52
C GLU A 170 -5.71 -11.81 -20.23
N PRO A 171 -5.21 -11.12 -21.26
CA PRO A 171 -4.68 -9.76 -21.10
C PRO A 171 -5.73 -8.83 -20.49
N TRP A 172 -5.29 -7.80 -19.76
CA TRP A 172 -6.20 -6.77 -19.28
C TRP A 172 -6.72 -5.93 -20.45
N GLU A 173 -8.03 -5.74 -20.52
CA GLU A 173 -8.66 -4.83 -21.47
C GLU A 173 -8.60 -3.40 -20.93
N ALA A 174 -7.46 -2.72 -21.09
CA ALA A 174 -7.37 -1.29 -20.80
C ALA A 174 -6.37 -0.55 -21.68
N ALA A 175 -6.72 0.70 -21.99
CA ALA A 175 -5.78 1.69 -22.48
C ALA A 175 -5.16 2.38 -21.25
N ALA A 176 -3.89 2.10 -20.98
CA ALA A 176 -3.13 2.75 -19.92
C ALA A 176 -1.90 3.45 -20.52
N GLN A 177 -1.59 4.62 -19.98
CA GLN A 177 -0.44 5.42 -20.38
C GLN A 177 0.40 5.75 -19.14
N PHE A 178 1.70 5.83 -19.35
CA PHE A 178 2.64 6.34 -18.37
C PHE A 178 3.54 7.39 -19.03
N SER A 179 3.96 8.38 -18.25
CA SER A 179 4.96 9.37 -18.63
C SER A 179 5.80 9.69 -17.40
N ALA A 180 7.09 9.35 -17.41
CA ALA A 180 7.94 9.56 -16.25
C ALA A 180 8.03 11.04 -15.83
N PRO A 181 8.25 12.02 -16.73
CA PRO A 181 8.32 13.43 -16.33
C PRO A 181 7.02 13.95 -15.72
N ALA A 182 5.87 13.58 -16.29
CA ALA A 182 4.57 13.99 -15.75
C ALA A 182 4.29 13.32 -14.40
N PHE A 183 4.64 12.04 -14.26
CA PHE A 183 4.41 11.32 -13.02
C PHE A 183 5.32 11.76 -11.88
N LEU A 184 6.53 12.24 -12.17
CA LEU A 184 7.43 12.79 -11.15
C LEU A 184 6.80 13.99 -10.42
N ILE A 185 6.06 14.84 -11.14
CA ILE A 185 5.30 15.96 -10.53
C ILE A 185 4.24 15.41 -9.55
N ASN A 186 3.56 14.32 -9.92
CA ASN A 186 2.59 13.69 -9.02
C ASN A 186 3.26 13.12 -7.76
N LEU A 187 4.48 12.59 -7.87
CA LEU A 187 5.23 12.11 -6.71
C LEU A 187 5.63 13.25 -5.76
N ASP A 188 5.98 14.43 -6.30
CA ASP A 188 6.24 15.63 -5.48
C ASP A 188 5.00 16.04 -4.68
N THR A 189 3.82 16.03 -5.31
CA THR A 189 2.56 16.32 -4.63
C THR A 189 2.26 15.29 -3.54
N ILE A 190 2.38 14.00 -3.84
CA ILE A 190 2.14 12.92 -2.86
C ILE A 190 3.08 13.05 -1.67
N GLU A 191 4.37 13.33 -1.91
CA GLU A 191 5.35 13.51 -0.84
C GLU A 191 5.01 14.73 0.04
N ALA A 192 4.64 15.85 -0.57
CA ALA A 192 4.23 17.05 0.16
C ALA A 192 3.00 16.78 1.05
N ASP A 193 2.00 16.05 0.55
CA ASP A 193 0.84 15.65 1.32
C ASP A 193 1.20 14.71 2.46
N PHE A 194 2.06 13.71 2.22
CA PHE A 194 2.54 12.81 3.26
C PHE A 194 3.23 13.60 4.38
N GLN A 195 4.14 14.52 4.04
CA GLN A 195 4.88 15.32 5.02
C GLN A 195 3.94 16.21 5.84
N ARG A 196 2.98 16.87 5.18
CA ARG A 196 2.00 17.73 5.84
C ARG A 196 1.13 16.93 6.82
N ILE A 197 0.50 15.85 6.35
CA ILE A 197 -0.47 15.08 7.13
C ILE A 197 0.23 14.32 8.25
N ARG A 198 1.38 13.70 7.98
CA ARG A 198 2.10 12.95 9.03
C ARG A 198 2.60 13.88 10.14
N GLY A 199 2.94 15.13 9.81
CA GLY A 199 3.38 16.14 10.76
C GLY A 199 2.30 16.56 11.76
N VAL A 200 1.05 16.17 11.52
CA VAL A 200 -0.08 16.41 12.43
C VAL A 200 -0.51 15.10 13.11
N ILE A 201 -0.56 13.98 12.38
CA ILE A 201 -1.07 12.69 12.91
C ILE A 201 -0.04 11.94 13.77
N PHE A 202 1.25 12.03 13.44
CA PHE A 202 2.31 11.19 14.01
C PHE A 202 3.36 11.99 14.81
N ASN A 203 3.13 13.29 15.02
CA ASN A 203 3.98 14.15 15.84
C ASN A 203 3.47 14.28 17.28
#